data_AF-E1QU66-F1
#
_entry.id   AF-E1QU66-F1
#
_cell.length_a   1.000
_cell.length_b   1.000
_cell.length_c   1.000
_cell.angle_alpha   90.00
_cell.angle_beta   90.00
_cell.angle_gamma   90.00
#
_symmetry.space_group_name_H-M   'P 1'
#
loop_
_entity.id
_entity.type
_entity.pdbx_description
1 polymer ?
#
loop_
_entity_poly.entity_id
_entity_poly.type
_entity_poly.pdbx_seq_one_letter_code
_entity_poly.pdbx_strand_id
1 'polypeptide(L)'
;MSEGVSRKVRRIRNLSILVGRYYLEHYGLRRSSRILRVLLGRISSGERVLVDELTRNYLFVSMSNIAINDVINAVRKAINDYIRYREFRVVVDNQVWGVLDVPRTVITYPARLYSSLTYLPTIRSPEYLLLREMAMRILRSTKYVIDWYENAVKKSASNELSRELGNEVEGLRRRRLRLSQLVKRLPSANVRYGHEDIVLEVGRLMPYAPSWLLEAYDAYLLSRFIPRGRIYASLRRRVSDRDMVLLGWRLYEIFVYMLVLDIFLSRGYKVTRRRARVLELVRDGITINVIFNKPLENSNIRAVDSNEDLAIKVRGRPDVSLVNGNSKTIVIECKFSELPTYITAGRYKVMAYMYEYNADLGILVFPGLNTKRIYDEEDRATVRLWDLMKNSGHVEITLDNGRKLFMVKIDPGESDDIYKVRDVAKGRLKDVLDLIFQMTNDKS
;
A
#
# COMPACT_ATOMS: atom_id res chain seq x y z
N MET A 1 -2.70 38.57 -9.72
CA MET A 1 -1.49 38.03 -9.06
C MET A 1 -1.89 36.72 -8.39
N SER A 2 -1.60 35.57 -9.01
CA SER A 2 -1.92 34.28 -8.41
C SER A 2 -0.94 34.01 -7.26
N GLU A 3 -1.47 33.77 -6.07
CA GLU A 3 -0.68 33.23 -4.97
C GLU A 3 -0.03 31.92 -5.44
N GLY A 4 1.29 31.95 -5.65
CA GLY A 4 2.04 30.79 -6.11
C GLY A 4 1.84 29.64 -5.14
N VAL A 5 1.34 28.50 -5.64
CA VAL A 5 1.20 27.26 -4.87
C VAL A 5 2.52 26.97 -4.17
N SER A 6 2.50 26.85 -2.83
CA SER A 6 3.70 26.55 -2.04
C SER A 6 4.45 25.36 -2.64
N ARG A 7 5.78 25.47 -2.77
CA ARG A 7 6.65 24.43 -3.36
C ARG A 7 6.40 23.05 -2.74
N LYS A 8 6.07 22.99 -1.44
CA LYS A 8 5.70 21.75 -0.74
C LYS A 8 4.41 21.13 -1.28
N VAL A 9 3.38 21.94 -1.50
CA VAL A 9 2.09 21.50 -2.08
C VAL A 9 2.31 21.00 -3.51
N ARG A 10 3.12 21.73 -4.30
CA ARG A 10 3.49 21.31 -5.65
C ARG A 10 4.19 19.94 -5.68
N ARG A 11 5.16 19.70 -4.79
CA ARG A 11 5.82 18.38 -4.66
C ARG A 11 4.82 17.25 -4.45
N ILE A 12 3.91 17.41 -3.49
CA ILE A 12 2.91 16.40 -3.15
C ILE A 12 1.97 16.15 -4.33
N ARG A 13 1.51 17.23 -5.00
CA ARG A 13 0.68 17.15 -6.21
C ARG A 13 1.38 16.35 -7.30
N ASN A 14 2.59 16.75 -7.67
CA ASN A 14 3.35 16.11 -8.75
C ASN A 14 3.63 14.63 -8.44
N LEU A 15 4.02 14.32 -7.19
CA LEU A 15 4.18 12.94 -6.73
C LEU A 15 2.89 12.12 -6.82
N SER A 16 1.74 12.69 -6.42
CA SER A 16 0.47 11.98 -6.53
C SER A 16 0.11 11.62 -7.97
N ILE A 17 0.36 12.53 -8.91
CA ILE A 17 0.07 12.31 -10.34
C ILE A 17 1.04 11.30 -10.95
N LEU A 18 2.34 11.45 -10.68
CA LEU A 18 3.39 10.64 -11.30
C LEU A 18 3.31 9.18 -10.84
N VAL A 19 3.11 8.95 -9.54
CA VAL A 19 3.29 7.61 -8.94
C VAL A 19 2.19 7.17 -7.97
N GLY A 20 1.17 7.99 -7.72
CA GLY A 20 0.11 7.67 -6.75
C GLY A 20 -0.62 6.36 -7.06
N ARG A 21 -0.74 5.99 -8.34
CA ARG A 21 -1.41 4.75 -8.77
C ARG A 21 -0.71 3.48 -8.26
N TYR A 22 0.61 3.52 -8.10
CA TYR A 22 1.40 2.36 -7.68
C TYR A 22 1.48 2.19 -6.15
N TYR A 23 0.82 3.06 -5.38
CA TYR A 23 0.93 3.08 -3.92
C TYR A 23 0.50 1.76 -3.26
N LEU A 24 -0.64 1.20 -3.68
CA LEU A 24 -1.15 -0.04 -3.10
C LEU A 24 -0.25 -1.24 -3.43
N GLU A 25 0.25 -1.29 -4.67
CA GLU A 25 1.09 -2.37 -5.18
C GLU A 25 2.44 -2.42 -4.45
N HIS A 26 3.20 -1.32 -4.44
CA HIS A 26 4.56 -1.29 -3.89
C HIS A 26 4.61 -1.51 -2.38
N TYR A 27 3.61 -1.03 -1.64
CA TYR A 27 3.52 -1.29 -0.20
C TYR A 27 2.86 -2.63 0.14
N GLY A 28 2.42 -3.41 -0.85
CA GLY A 28 1.83 -4.73 -0.65
C GLY A 28 0.51 -4.66 0.13
N LEU A 29 -0.28 -3.62 -0.10
CA LEU A 29 -1.58 -3.41 0.52
C LEU A 29 -2.63 -4.28 -0.18
N ARG A 30 -2.59 -5.58 0.11
CA ARG A 30 -3.42 -6.61 -0.57
C ARG A 30 -4.69 -7.02 0.19
N ARG A 31 -4.95 -6.42 1.35
CA ARG A 31 -6.13 -6.69 2.20
C ARG A 31 -6.75 -5.38 2.64
N SER A 32 -8.06 -5.37 2.76
CA SER A 32 -8.87 -4.21 3.14
C SER A 32 -8.45 -3.66 4.51
N SER A 33 -8.22 -4.55 5.48
CA SER A 33 -7.75 -4.20 6.83
C SER A 33 -6.42 -3.45 6.82
N ARG A 34 -5.48 -3.83 5.94
CA ARG A 34 -4.20 -3.15 5.77
C ARG A 34 -4.36 -1.78 5.12
N ILE A 35 -5.22 -1.68 4.09
CA ILE A 35 -5.52 -0.40 3.44
C ILE A 35 -6.10 0.58 4.45
N LEU A 36 -7.11 0.15 5.21
CA LEU A 36 -7.76 0.99 6.23
C LEU A 36 -6.73 1.49 7.25
N ARG A 37 -5.91 0.60 7.81
CA ARG A 37 -4.87 0.96 8.78
C ARG A 37 -3.86 1.98 8.22
N VAL A 38 -3.42 1.78 6.97
CA VAL A 38 -2.35 2.56 6.36
C VAL A 38 -2.83 3.89 5.78
N LEU A 39 -4.08 3.96 5.29
CA LEU A 39 -4.59 5.14 4.60
C LEU A 39 -5.58 5.98 5.42
N LEU A 40 -6.37 5.39 6.34
CA LEU A 40 -7.37 6.16 7.08
C LEU A 40 -6.73 7.18 8.02
N GLY A 41 -7.03 8.46 7.81
CA GLY A 41 -6.53 9.51 8.66
C GLY A 41 -7.31 10.81 8.58
N ARG A 42 -6.84 11.77 9.37
CA ARG A 42 -7.22 13.18 9.33
C ARG A 42 -5.97 13.99 9.06
N ILE A 43 -6.15 15.02 8.24
CA ILE A 43 -5.07 15.91 7.84
C ILE A 43 -5.18 17.19 8.65
N SER A 44 -4.03 17.77 9.05
CA SER A 44 -3.99 19.10 9.64
C SER A 44 -4.27 20.12 8.52
N SER A 45 -5.15 21.10 8.78
CA SER A 45 -5.52 22.13 7.79
C SER A 45 -4.27 22.82 7.22
N GLY A 46 -4.12 22.83 5.89
CA GLY A 46 -3.07 23.58 5.17
C GLY A 46 -2.11 22.76 4.30
N GLU A 47 -1.98 21.44 4.49
CA GLU A 47 -1.02 20.59 3.75
C GLU A 47 -1.68 19.39 3.06
N ARG A 48 -2.90 19.57 2.53
CA ARG A 48 -3.60 18.51 1.77
C ARG A 48 -3.66 18.85 0.29
N VAL A 49 -3.30 17.89 -0.54
CA VAL A 49 -3.55 17.92 -1.98
C VAL A 49 -4.64 16.90 -2.28
N LEU A 50 -5.68 17.30 -2.98
CA LEU A 50 -6.64 16.34 -3.53
C LEU A 50 -5.94 15.58 -4.66
N VAL A 51 -5.92 14.26 -4.58
CA VAL A 51 -5.36 13.41 -5.64
C VAL A 51 -6.18 13.63 -6.91
N ASP A 52 -5.47 13.73 -8.04
CA ASP A 52 -6.07 13.93 -9.35
C ASP A 52 -7.07 12.81 -9.67
N GLU A 53 -8.01 13.13 -10.54
CA GLU A 53 -9.12 12.23 -10.86
C GLU A 53 -8.62 10.88 -11.36
N LEU A 54 -7.72 10.86 -12.35
CA LEU A 54 -7.25 9.62 -12.97
C LEU A 54 -6.56 8.69 -11.98
N THR A 55 -5.62 9.22 -11.19
CA THR A 55 -4.94 8.44 -10.13
C THR A 55 -5.92 7.95 -9.07
N ARG A 56 -6.82 8.84 -8.62
CA ARG A 56 -7.85 8.49 -7.63
C ARG A 56 -8.72 7.34 -8.11
N ASN A 57 -9.10 7.35 -9.37
CA ASN A 57 -9.95 6.32 -9.97
C ASN A 57 -9.23 4.99 -10.12
N TYR A 58 -7.95 5.00 -10.48
CA TYR A 58 -7.13 3.79 -10.47
C TYR A 58 -7.09 3.16 -9.07
N LEU A 59 -6.90 4.00 -8.03
CA LEU A 59 -6.91 3.55 -6.64
C LEU A 59 -8.29 3.00 -6.25
N PHE A 60 -9.40 3.61 -6.68
CA PHE A 60 -10.76 3.11 -6.42
C PHE A 60 -11.04 1.75 -7.05
N VAL A 61 -10.63 1.53 -8.31
CA VAL A 61 -10.76 0.21 -8.95
C VAL A 61 -9.92 -0.82 -8.21
N SER A 62 -8.66 -0.48 -7.90
CA SER A 62 -7.74 -1.36 -7.17
C SER A 62 -8.26 -1.73 -5.78
N MET A 63 -8.75 -0.77 -4.99
CA MET A 63 -9.34 -1.01 -3.69
C MET A 63 -10.65 -1.81 -3.79
N SER A 64 -11.45 -1.59 -4.83
CA SER A 64 -12.65 -2.39 -5.10
C SER A 64 -12.31 -3.85 -5.40
N ASN A 65 -11.27 -4.08 -6.20
CA ASN A 65 -10.73 -5.41 -6.49
C ASN A 65 -10.28 -6.13 -5.22
N ILE A 66 -9.67 -5.41 -4.28
CA ILE A 66 -9.22 -5.97 -3.00
C ILE A 66 -10.41 -6.26 -2.09
N ALA A 67 -11.31 -5.29 -1.89
CA ALA A 67 -12.50 -5.44 -1.04
C ALA A 67 -13.37 -6.61 -1.50
N ILE A 68 -13.62 -6.74 -2.81
CA ILE A 68 -14.47 -7.82 -3.32
C ILE A 68 -13.82 -9.20 -3.13
N ASN A 69 -12.49 -9.29 -3.18
CA ASN A 69 -11.77 -10.54 -2.95
C ASN A 69 -11.81 -10.98 -1.50
N ASP A 70 -11.61 -10.04 -0.58
CA ASP A 70 -11.71 -10.32 0.85
C ASP A 70 -13.10 -10.86 1.18
N VAL A 71 -14.16 -10.27 0.62
CA VAL A 71 -15.54 -10.74 0.80
C VAL A 71 -15.77 -12.09 0.14
N ILE A 72 -15.28 -12.33 -1.07
CA ILE A 72 -15.41 -13.65 -1.73
C ILE A 72 -14.78 -14.73 -0.86
N ASN A 73 -13.61 -14.46 -0.28
CA ASN A 73 -12.93 -15.39 0.61
C ASN A 73 -13.71 -15.58 1.92
N ALA A 74 -14.21 -14.49 2.52
CA ALA A 74 -15.07 -14.54 3.69
C ALA A 74 -16.33 -15.36 3.45
N VAL A 75 -17.04 -15.14 2.34
CA VAL A 75 -18.26 -15.88 1.97
C VAL A 75 -17.96 -17.37 1.75
N ARG A 76 -16.83 -17.73 1.14
CA ARG A 76 -16.44 -19.14 1.04
C ARG A 76 -16.19 -19.79 2.38
N LYS A 77 -15.44 -19.12 3.25
CA LYS A 77 -15.18 -19.60 4.62
C LYS A 77 -16.50 -19.76 5.37
N ALA A 78 -17.36 -18.75 5.32
CA ALA A 78 -18.67 -18.77 5.93
C ALA A 78 -19.55 -19.92 5.40
N ILE A 79 -19.62 -20.16 4.09
CA ILE A 79 -20.39 -21.28 3.52
C ILE A 79 -19.82 -22.63 3.97
N ASN A 80 -18.49 -22.77 4.03
CA ASN A 80 -17.86 -24.00 4.52
C ASN A 80 -18.14 -24.20 6.02
N ASP A 81 -18.06 -23.14 6.81
CA ASP A 81 -18.40 -23.16 8.24
C ASP A 81 -19.87 -23.44 8.44
N TYR A 82 -20.75 -22.88 7.61
CA TYR A 82 -22.20 -23.09 7.64
C TYR A 82 -22.57 -24.57 7.48
N ILE A 83 -21.82 -25.31 6.65
CA ILE A 83 -22.00 -26.76 6.48
C ILE A 83 -21.53 -27.55 7.72
N ARG A 84 -20.61 -26.99 8.51
CA ARG A 84 -19.91 -27.71 9.60
C ARG A 84 -20.36 -27.30 11.01
N TYR A 85 -20.84 -26.08 11.18
CA TYR A 85 -21.12 -25.47 12.47
C TYR A 85 -22.56 -25.76 12.90
N ARG A 86 -22.72 -26.18 14.15
CA ARG A 86 -24.01 -26.44 14.78
C ARG A 86 -24.12 -25.59 16.04
N GLU A 87 -25.08 -24.68 16.11
CA GLU A 87 -25.36 -23.92 17.34
C GLU A 87 -26.27 -24.72 18.26
N PHE A 88 -25.86 -24.89 19.52
CA PHE A 88 -26.74 -25.40 20.57
C PHE A 88 -27.67 -24.28 21.03
N ARG A 89 -28.98 -24.48 20.88
CA ARG A 89 -29.99 -23.61 21.49
C ARG A 89 -31.08 -24.44 22.13
N VAL A 90 -31.74 -23.85 23.12
CA VAL A 90 -33.02 -24.36 23.60
C VAL A 90 -34.11 -23.82 22.67
N VAL A 91 -34.78 -24.72 21.98
CA VAL A 91 -35.91 -24.44 21.08
C VAL A 91 -37.18 -24.86 21.78
N VAL A 92 -38.17 -23.98 21.80
CA VAL A 92 -39.51 -24.26 22.35
C VAL A 92 -40.44 -24.52 21.18
N ASP A 93 -40.97 -25.74 21.06
CA ASP A 93 -41.85 -26.13 19.96
C ASP A 93 -42.83 -27.24 20.37
N ASN A 94 -43.84 -27.54 19.55
CA ASN A 94 -44.79 -28.63 19.81
C ASN A 94 -44.20 -30.03 19.57
N GLN A 95 -42.95 -30.10 19.12
CA GLN A 95 -42.17 -31.32 18.90
C GLN A 95 -40.82 -31.24 19.62
N VAL A 96 -40.28 -32.40 20.01
CA VAL A 96 -38.98 -32.52 20.66
C VAL A 96 -37.91 -32.70 19.59
N TRP A 97 -37.07 -31.68 19.39
CA TRP A 97 -36.04 -31.66 18.35
C TRP A 97 -34.66 -32.18 18.81
N GLY A 98 -34.51 -32.50 20.10
CA GLY A 98 -33.23 -32.82 20.72
C GLY A 98 -33.38 -33.26 22.18
N VAL A 99 -32.35 -33.04 23.00
CA VAL A 99 -32.41 -33.40 24.43
C VAL A 99 -33.40 -32.50 25.14
N LEU A 100 -34.40 -33.06 25.82
CA LEU A 100 -35.42 -32.28 26.50
C LEU A 100 -34.82 -31.48 27.68
N ASP A 101 -35.04 -30.16 27.69
CA ASP A 101 -34.78 -29.30 28.84
C ASP A 101 -36.01 -29.35 29.75
N VAL A 102 -35.99 -30.27 30.72
CA VAL A 102 -37.12 -30.54 31.62
C VAL A 102 -37.54 -29.29 32.40
N PRO A 103 -36.62 -28.54 33.06
CA PRO A 103 -36.99 -27.33 33.80
C PRO A 103 -37.76 -26.30 32.97
N ARG A 104 -37.31 -26.01 31.75
CA ARG A 104 -37.98 -25.04 30.87
C ARG A 104 -39.26 -25.60 30.24
N THR A 105 -39.29 -26.90 29.97
CA THR A 105 -40.48 -27.58 29.43
C THR A 105 -41.64 -27.54 30.40
N VAL A 106 -41.41 -27.70 31.71
CA VAL A 106 -42.50 -27.63 32.71
C VAL A 106 -43.27 -26.32 32.63
N ILE A 107 -42.59 -25.21 32.34
CA ILE A 107 -43.19 -23.88 32.18
C ILE A 107 -44.05 -23.80 30.91
N THR A 108 -43.58 -24.40 29.82
CA THR A 108 -44.21 -24.31 28.48
C THR A 108 -45.21 -25.44 28.19
N TYR A 109 -45.22 -26.48 29.02
CA TYR A 109 -46.01 -27.70 28.84
C TYR A 109 -47.53 -27.47 28.79
N PRO A 110 -48.14 -26.55 29.58
CA PRO A 110 -49.57 -26.27 29.47
C PRO A 110 -49.99 -25.80 28.07
N ALA A 111 -49.09 -25.14 27.33
CA ALA A 111 -49.30 -24.74 25.94
C ALA A 111 -48.97 -25.85 24.93
N ARG A 112 -48.70 -27.08 25.39
CA ARG A 112 -48.20 -28.22 24.60
C ARG A 112 -46.91 -27.92 23.86
N LEU A 113 -46.05 -27.12 24.48
CA LEU A 113 -44.72 -26.76 23.96
C LEU A 113 -43.62 -27.40 24.82
N TYR A 114 -42.63 -27.95 24.14
CA TYR A 114 -41.47 -28.64 24.71
C TYR A 114 -40.23 -27.82 24.46
N SER A 115 -39.46 -27.58 25.52
CA SER A 115 -38.14 -26.97 25.42
C SER A 115 -37.12 -28.08 25.16
N SER A 116 -36.50 -28.08 23.99
CA SER A 116 -35.48 -29.07 23.62
C SER A 116 -34.16 -28.38 23.27
N LEU A 117 -33.08 -28.88 23.83
CA LEU A 117 -31.72 -28.50 23.52
C LEU A 117 -31.32 -29.23 22.23
N THR A 118 -31.31 -28.47 21.14
CA THR A 118 -31.08 -29.01 19.80
C THR A 118 -30.08 -28.16 19.03
N TYR A 119 -29.61 -28.73 17.93
CA TYR A 119 -28.78 -28.04 16.96
C TYR A 119 -29.68 -27.34 15.95
N LEU A 120 -29.68 -26.01 15.94
CA LEU A 120 -30.36 -25.28 14.88
C LEU A 120 -29.46 -25.13 13.64
N PRO A 121 -30.00 -25.32 12.42
CA PRO A 121 -29.34 -24.85 11.22
C PRO A 121 -29.08 -23.35 11.34
N THR A 122 -27.85 -22.94 11.08
CA THR A 122 -27.29 -21.58 11.18
C THR A 122 -27.94 -20.52 10.27
N ILE A 123 -29.06 -20.84 9.60
CA ILE A 123 -29.78 -19.98 8.64
C ILE A 123 -30.19 -18.64 9.25
N ARG A 124 -30.42 -18.59 10.57
CA ARG A 124 -30.83 -17.37 11.29
C ARG A 124 -29.73 -16.73 12.12
N SER A 125 -28.48 -17.20 12.03
CA SER A 125 -27.39 -16.57 12.78
C SER A 125 -27.13 -15.15 12.24
N PRO A 126 -27.01 -14.14 13.12
CA PRO A 126 -26.84 -12.74 12.72
C PRO A 126 -25.58 -12.53 11.88
N GLU A 127 -24.52 -13.30 12.10
CA GLU A 127 -23.25 -13.25 11.38
C GLU A 127 -23.44 -13.46 9.87
N TYR A 128 -24.22 -14.47 9.47
CA TYR A 128 -24.49 -14.77 8.06
C TYR A 128 -25.36 -13.71 7.38
N LEU A 129 -26.32 -13.16 8.14
CA LEU A 129 -27.18 -12.07 7.66
C LEU A 129 -26.37 -10.79 7.43
N LEU A 130 -25.53 -10.42 8.39
CA LEU A 130 -24.61 -9.28 8.30
C LEU A 130 -23.65 -9.45 7.12
N LEU A 131 -23.08 -10.66 6.94
CA LEU A 131 -22.21 -10.96 5.82
C LEU A 131 -22.91 -10.77 4.47
N ARG A 132 -24.14 -11.27 4.33
CA ARG A 132 -24.93 -11.10 3.10
C ARG A 132 -25.19 -9.62 2.83
N GLU A 133 -25.59 -8.85 3.84
CA GLU A 133 -25.85 -7.41 3.69
C GLU A 133 -24.59 -6.64 3.31
N MET A 134 -23.46 -6.90 3.97
CA MET A 134 -22.17 -6.31 3.64
C MET A 134 -21.77 -6.64 2.20
N ALA A 135 -21.87 -7.91 1.79
CA ALA A 135 -21.57 -8.33 0.43
C ALA A 135 -22.47 -7.65 -0.62
N MET A 136 -23.77 -7.51 -0.35
CA MET A 136 -24.72 -6.82 -1.23
C MET A 136 -24.42 -5.32 -1.36
N ARG A 137 -23.96 -4.67 -0.29
CA ARG A 137 -23.52 -3.26 -0.33
C ARG A 137 -22.23 -3.09 -1.13
N ILE A 138 -21.29 -4.02 -0.99
CA ILE A 138 -20.04 -4.02 -1.77
C ILE A 138 -20.35 -4.27 -3.26
N LEU A 139 -21.26 -5.19 -3.60
CA LEU A 139 -21.74 -5.38 -4.97
C LEU A 139 -22.33 -4.10 -5.58
N ARG A 140 -23.08 -3.32 -4.79
CA ARG A 140 -23.60 -2.00 -5.21
C ARG A 140 -22.48 -0.98 -5.42
N SER A 141 -21.55 -0.88 -4.47
CA SER A 141 -20.39 0.02 -4.57
C SER A 141 -19.52 -0.28 -5.79
N THR A 142 -19.25 -1.56 -6.05
CA THR A 142 -18.42 -1.97 -7.19
C THR A 142 -19.12 -1.73 -8.53
N LYS A 143 -20.46 -1.88 -8.60
CA LYS A 143 -21.24 -1.49 -9.78
C LYS A 143 -21.05 0.00 -10.08
N TYR A 144 -21.16 0.86 -9.08
CA TYR A 144 -20.95 2.30 -9.25
C TYR A 144 -19.57 2.62 -9.85
N VAL A 145 -18.51 1.95 -9.40
CA VAL A 145 -17.15 2.13 -9.93
C VAL A 145 -17.03 1.68 -11.40
N ILE A 146 -17.65 0.55 -11.76
CA ILE A 146 -17.65 0.03 -13.14
C ILE A 146 -18.43 0.97 -14.06
N ASP A 147 -19.65 1.34 -13.68
CA ASP A 147 -20.53 2.22 -14.46
C ASP A 147 -19.87 3.59 -14.69
N TRP A 148 -19.17 4.11 -13.65
CA TRP A 148 -18.40 5.34 -13.77
C TRP A 148 -17.26 5.22 -14.80
N TYR A 149 -16.46 4.15 -14.74
CA TYR A 149 -15.35 3.93 -15.68
C TYR A 149 -15.82 3.88 -17.13
N GLU A 150 -16.94 3.19 -17.38
CA GLU A 150 -17.53 3.09 -18.72
C GLU A 150 -17.99 4.44 -19.28
N ASN A 151 -18.51 5.31 -18.42
CA ASN A 151 -19.05 6.61 -18.81
C ASN A 151 -17.97 7.69 -18.93
N ALA A 152 -16.99 7.72 -18.03
CA ALA A 152 -16.03 8.82 -17.89
C ALA A 152 -14.67 8.55 -18.54
N VAL A 153 -14.20 7.30 -18.59
CA VAL A 153 -12.82 6.99 -19.03
C VAL A 153 -12.80 6.31 -20.39
N LYS A 154 -13.68 5.32 -20.60
CA LYS A 154 -13.70 4.55 -21.86
C LYS A 154 -13.96 5.42 -23.09
N LYS A 155 -14.62 6.57 -22.91
CA LYS A 155 -14.91 7.54 -23.99
C LYS A 155 -13.78 8.53 -24.27
N SER A 156 -12.77 8.64 -23.40
CA SER A 156 -11.89 9.83 -23.36
C SER A 156 -10.42 9.59 -23.65
N ALA A 157 -9.88 8.36 -23.76
CA ALA A 157 -8.47 8.22 -24.17
C ALA A 157 -8.01 6.84 -24.67
N SER A 158 -7.17 6.88 -25.70
CA SER A 158 -6.41 5.82 -26.38
C SER A 158 -4.96 5.70 -25.86
N ASN A 159 -4.75 5.79 -24.56
CA ASN A 159 -3.42 5.76 -23.93
C ASN A 159 -3.22 4.54 -23.01
N GLU A 160 -1.95 4.16 -22.80
CA GLU A 160 -1.54 2.94 -22.10
C GLU A 160 -2.15 2.78 -20.70
N LEU A 161 -2.30 3.89 -19.97
CA LEU A 161 -2.88 3.91 -18.63
C LEU A 161 -4.39 3.60 -18.64
N SER A 162 -5.11 4.00 -19.68
CA SER A 162 -6.52 3.63 -19.87
C SER A 162 -6.66 2.14 -20.17
N ARG A 163 -5.71 1.55 -20.90
CA ARG A 163 -5.66 0.09 -21.15
C ARG A 163 -5.39 -0.69 -19.86
N GLU A 164 -4.43 -0.25 -19.06
CA GLU A 164 -4.14 -0.86 -17.75
C GLU A 164 -5.35 -0.80 -16.81
N LEU A 165 -5.98 0.38 -16.71
CA LEU A 165 -7.19 0.55 -15.92
C LEU A 165 -8.34 -0.33 -16.44
N GLY A 166 -8.48 -0.48 -17.76
CA GLY A 166 -9.46 -1.38 -18.37
C GLY A 166 -9.27 -2.84 -17.96
N ASN A 167 -8.03 -3.31 -17.89
CA ASN A 167 -7.72 -4.66 -17.42
C ASN A 167 -8.12 -4.86 -15.94
N GLU A 168 -7.84 -3.87 -15.09
CA GLU A 168 -8.24 -3.89 -13.68
C GLU A 168 -9.76 -3.90 -13.51
N VAL A 169 -10.49 -3.13 -14.32
CA VAL A 169 -11.96 -3.11 -14.33
C VAL A 169 -12.54 -4.44 -14.80
N GLU A 170 -11.95 -5.08 -15.82
CA GLU A 170 -12.39 -6.40 -16.26
C GLU A 170 -12.15 -7.48 -15.19
N GLY A 171 -11.04 -7.38 -14.44
CA GLY A 171 -10.81 -8.14 -13.22
C GLY A 171 -11.94 -7.95 -12.19
N LEU A 172 -12.36 -6.70 -11.98
CA LEU A 172 -13.42 -6.34 -11.05
C LEU A 172 -14.78 -6.91 -11.49
N ARG A 173 -15.12 -6.83 -12.78
CA ARG A 173 -16.36 -7.40 -13.34
C ARG A 173 -16.47 -8.90 -13.09
N ARG A 174 -15.41 -9.64 -13.39
CA ARG A 174 -15.36 -11.10 -13.18
C ARG A 174 -15.54 -11.46 -11.70
N ARG A 175 -14.86 -10.74 -10.80
CA ARG A 175 -14.99 -10.94 -9.36
C ARG A 175 -16.39 -10.57 -8.86
N ARG A 176 -17.01 -9.52 -9.40
CA ARG A 176 -18.38 -9.09 -9.07
C ARG A 176 -19.41 -10.14 -9.43
N LEU A 177 -19.31 -10.72 -10.62
CA LEU A 177 -20.18 -11.82 -11.03
C LEU A 177 -20.05 -13.02 -10.08
N ARG A 178 -18.82 -13.38 -9.74
CA ARG A 178 -18.51 -14.47 -8.81
C ARG A 178 -19.09 -14.23 -7.41
N LEU A 179 -18.93 -13.02 -6.87
CA LEU A 179 -19.51 -12.67 -5.58
C LEU A 179 -21.03 -12.72 -5.62
N SER A 180 -21.66 -12.18 -6.68
CA SER A 180 -23.12 -12.22 -6.87
C SER A 180 -23.67 -13.66 -6.81
N GLN A 181 -22.99 -14.61 -7.46
CA GLN A 181 -23.37 -16.03 -7.41
C GLN A 181 -23.19 -16.64 -6.02
N LEU A 182 -22.10 -16.32 -5.31
CA LEU A 182 -21.83 -16.83 -3.96
C LEU A 182 -22.83 -16.30 -2.93
N VAL A 183 -23.16 -15.00 -3.01
CA VAL A 183 -24.08 -14.34 -2.06
C VAL A 183 -25.48 -14.96 -2.10
N LYS A 184 -25.94 -15.46 -3.25
CA LYS A 184 -27.22 -16.17 -3.37
C LYS A 184 -27.32 -17.41 -2.46
N ARG A 185 -26.18 -18.01 -2.08
CA ARG A 185 -26.11 -19.18 -1.19
C ARG A 185 -26.18 -18.84 0.30
N LEU A 186 -26.02 -17.57 0.67
CA LEU A 186 -26.16 -17.13 2.06
C LEU A 186 -27.63 -16.99 2.43
N PRO A 187 -28.02 -17.20 3.70
CA PRO A 187 -29.37 -16.92 4.17
C PRO A 187 -29.84 -15.50 3.87
N SER A 188 -31.07 -15.34 3.41
CA SER A 188 -31.70 -14.03 3.22
C SER A 188 -32.55 -13.66 4.43
N ALA A 189 -32.44 -12.41 4.89
CA ALA A 189 -33.39 -11.83 5.83
C ALA A 189 -34.27 -10.78 5.14
N ASN A 190 -35.47 -10.60 5.69
CA ASN A 190 -36.36 -9.49 5.33
C ASN A 190 -35.96 -8.17 6.03
N VAL A 191 -35.04 -8.24 7.00
CA VAL A 191 -34.56 -7.08 7.76
C VAL A 191 -33.42 -6.41 7.00
N ARG A 192 -33.59 -5.12 6.69
CA ARG A 192 -32.54 -4.28 6.10
C ARG A 192 -31.76 -3.60 7.22
N TYR A 193 -30.50 -3.97 7.38
CA TYR A 193 -29.60 -3.29 8.31
C TYR A 193 -29.12 -1.97 7.71
N GLY A 194 -29.27 -0.87 8.45
CA GLY A 194 -28.61 0.41 8.23
C GLY A 194 -27.09 0.32 8.39
N HIS A 195 -26.38 1.42 8.13
CA HIS A 195 -24.94 1.44 8.38
C HIS A 195 -24.62 1.35 9.87
N GLU A 196 -25.30 2.15 10.68
CA GLU A 196 -25.12 2.18 12.13
C GLU A 196 -25.48 0.83 12.75
N ASP A 197 -26.56 0.20 12.29
CA ASP A 197 -26.94 -1.15 12.72
C ASP A 197 -25.84 -2.19 12.43
N ILE A 198 -25.21 -2.15 11.24
CA ILE A 198 -24.09 -3.06 10.93
C ILE A 198 -22.91 -2.81 11.87
N VAL A 199 -22.58 -1.55 12.16
CA VAL A 199 -21.46 -1.22 13.06
C VAL A 199 -21.75 -1.68 14.49
N LEU A 200 -22.96 -1.41 14.98
CA LEU A 200 -23.40 -1.81 16.32
C LEU A 200 -23.42 -3.34 16.46
N GLU A 201 -24.04 -4.04 15.53
CA GLU A 201 -24.13 -5.51 15.59
C GLU A 201 -22.76 -6.18 15.44
N VAL A 202 -21.92 -5.74 14.49
CA VAL A 202 -20.56 -6.29 14.38
C VAL A 202 -19.75 -5.96 15.65
N GLY A 203 -19.92 -4.78 16.23
CA GLY A 203 -19.29 -4.40 17.50
C GLY A 203 -19.70 -5.31 18.65
N ARG A 204 -21.00 -5.63 18.76
CA ARG A 204 -21.54 -6.57 19.75
C ARG A 204 -20.98 -7.98 19.58
N LEU A 205 -20.83 -8.44 18.34
CA LEU A 205 -20.33 -9.77 18.00
C LEU A 205 -18.80 -9.88 18.10
N MET A 206 -18.06 -8.77 18.02
CA MET A 206 -16.60 -8.74 17.85
C MET A 206 -15.80 -9.65 18.80
N PRO A 207 -16.13 -9.78 20.11
CA PRO A 207 -15.37 -10.63 21.03
C PRO A 207 -15.35 -12.12 20.64
N TYR A 208 -16.37 -12.58 19.92
CA TYR A 208 -16.55 -13.98 19.52
C TYR A 208 -16.83 -14.14 18.02
N ALA A 209 -16.68 -13.06 17.24
CA ALA A 209 -16.98 -13.05 15.82
C ALA A 209 -16.02 -13.97 15.06
N PRO A 210 -16.52 -14.80 14.12
CA PRO A 210 -15.66 -15.61 13.29
C PRO A 210 -14.78 -14.71 12.40
N SER A 211 -13.57 -15.16 12.10
CA SER A 211 -12.60 -14.34 11.35
C SER A 211 -13.11 -13.87 9.99
N TRP A 212 -13.95 -14.68 9.33
CA TRP A 212 -14.54 -14.31 8.04
C TRP A 212 -15.50 -13.13 8.15
N LEU A 213 -16.19 -12.93 9.29
CA LEU A 213 -17.08 -11.80 9.49
C LEU A 213 -16.27 -10.51 9.61
N LEU A 214 -15.18 -10.55 10.38
CA LEU A 214 -14.27 -9.42 10.55
C LEU A 214 -13.57 -9.05 9.23
N GLU A 215 -13.13 -10.04 8.45
CA GLU A 215 -12.57 -9.82 7.10
C GLU A 215 -13.58 -9.15 6.17
N ALA A 216 -14.85 -9.59 6.18
CA ALA A 216 -15.91 -8.97 5.38
C ALA A 216 -16.28 -7.57 5.87
N TYR A 217 -16.21 -7.33 7.19
CA TYR A 217 -16.46 -6.02 7.78
C TYR A 217 -15.40 -5.00 7.38
N ASP A 218 -14.11 -5.36 7.40
CA ASP A 218 -13.03 -4.52 6.89
C ASP A 218 -13.23 -4.17 5.41
N ALA A 219 -13.62 -5.15 4.59
CA ALA A 219 -13.92 -4.92 3.17
C ALA A 219 -15.15 -4.01 2.97
N TYR A 220 -16.17 -4.18 3.80
CA TYR A 220 -17.35 -3.31 3.82
C TYR A 220 -16.97 -1.88 4.18
N LEU A 221 -16.22 -1.66 5.26
CA LEU A 221 -15.75 -0.34 5.67
C LEU A 221 -14.94 0.32 4.55
N LEU A 222 -14.01 -0.40 3.93
CA LEU A 222 -13.24 0.09 2.78
C LEU A 222 -14.16 0.51 1.62
N SER A 223 -15.15 -0.31 1.28
CA SER A 223 -16.07 -0.02 0.18
C SER A 223 -16.86 1.26 0.37
N ARG A 224 -17.12 1.70 1.61
CA ARG A 224 -17.87 2.94 1.86
C ARG A 224 -17.14 4.20 1.41
N PHE A 225 -15.81 4.16 1.42
CA PHE A 225 -14.99 5.28 0.98
C PHE A 225 -14.87 5.36 -0.55
N ILE A 226 -15.23 4.31 -1.29
CA ILE A 226 -15.00 4.27 -2.73
C ILE A 226 -16.00 5.17 -3.51
N PRO A 227 -17.33 5.10 -3.28
CA PRO A 227 -18.31 5.94 -3.99
C PRO A 227 -18.37 7.39 -3.52
N ARG A 228 -17.85 7.68 -2.30
CA ARG A 228 -17.99 8.98 -1.62
C ARG A 228 -16.64 9.68 -1.40
N GLY A 229 -15.53 8.98 -1.62
CA GLY A 229 -14.24 9.37 -1.08
C GLY A 229 -13.54 10.44 -1.89
N ARG A 230 -12.89 11.33 -1.17
CA ARG A 230 -11.75 12.08 -1.68
C ARG A 230 -10.50 11.36 -1.17
N ILE A 231 -9.57 11.07 -2.06
CA ILE A 231 -8.24 10.63 -1.67
C ILE A 231 -7.36 11.88 -1.63
N TYR A 232 -6.67 12.07 -0.53
CA TYR A 232 -5.76 13.17 -0.33
C TYR A 232 -4.32 12.66 -0.27
N ALA A 233 -3.37 13.51 -0.63
CA ALA A 233 -1.95 13.30 -0.35
C ALA A 233 -1.47 14.38 0.63
N SER A 234 -0.64 13.99 1.60
CA SER A 234 -0.11 14.91 2.61
C SER A 234 1.23 14.44 3.18
N LEU A 235 2.02 15.38 3.72
CA LEU A 235 3.26 15.10 4.45
C LEU A 235 3.01 14.36 5.76
N ARG A 236 1.92 14.71 6.44
CA ARG A 236 1.57 14.22 7.78
C ARG A 236 0.14 13.73 7.80
N ARG A 237 -0.09 12.69 8.60
CA ARG A 237 -1.41 12.11 8.84
C ARG A 237 -1.58 11.88 10.33
N ARG A 238 -2.72 12.28 10.90
CA ARG A 238 -3.18 11.77 12.20
C ARG A 238 -4.12 10.61 11.95
N VAL A 239 -4.06 9.54 12.74
CA VAL A 239 -4.99 8.41 12.60
C VAL A 239 -6.42 8.89 12.87
N SER A 240 -7.35 8.57 11.96
CA SER A 240 -8.77 8.91 12.03
C SER A 240 -9.50 8.14 10.93
N ASP A 241 -10.80 7.98 11.09
CA ASP A 241 -11.74 7.29 10.20
C ASP A 241 -12.35 8.17 9.09
N ARG A 242 -11.87 9.41 8.90
CA ARG A 242 -12.52 10.39 8.01
C ARG A 242 -12.07 10.33 6.56
N ASP A 243 -10.77 10.42 6.31
CA ASP A 243 -10.22 10.60 4.97
C ASP A 243 -9.24 9.48 4.59
N MET A 244 -9.11 9.18 3.30
CA MET A 244 -8.02 8.36 2.77
C MET A 244 -6.83 9.24 2.42
N VAL A 245 -5.68 8.99 3.04
CA VAL A 245 -4.50 9.85 2.93
C VAL A 245 -3.26 9.06 2.49
N LEU A 246 -2.73 9.41 1.32
CA LEU A 246 -1.42 8.99 0.84
C LEU A 246 -0.32 9.83 1.51
N LEU A 247 0.69 9.17 2.06
CA LEU A 247 1.83 9.84 2.67
C LEU A 247 2.83 10.30 1.60
N GLY A 248 3.19 11.58 1.60
CA GLY A 248 4.08 12.20 0.61
C GLY A 248 5.48 11.58 0.56
N TRP A 249 6.05 11.24 1.71
CA TRP A 249 7.36 10.58 1.78
C TRP A 249 7.34 9.16 1.19
N ARG A 250 6.22 8.44 1.35
CA ARG A 250 5.99 7.13 0.71
C ARG A 250 5.82 7.23 -0.80
N LEU A 251 5.19 8.30 -1.29
CA LEU A 251 5.13 8.60 -2.72
C LEU A 251 6.52 8.95 -3.28
N TYR A 252 7.34 9.65 -2.50
CA TYR A 252 8.70 10.01 -2.89
C TYR A 252 9.61 8.77 -3.05
N GLU A 253 9.53 7.80 -2.14
CA GLU A 253 10.21 6.50 -2.27
C GLU A 253 9.83 5.78 -3.57
N ILE A 254 8.53 5.72 -3.89
CA ILE A 254 8.05 5.11 -5.16
C ILE A 254 8.57 5.89 -6.36
N PHE A 255 8.58 7.21 -6.31
CA PHE A 255 9.08 8.03 -7.41
C PHE A 255 10.54 7.74 -7.74
N VAL A 256 11.41 7.71 -6.72
CA VAL A 256 12.83 7.36 -6.92
C VAL A 256 12.97 5.93 -7.44
N TYR A 257 12.22 4.97 -6.89
CA TYR A 257 12.20 3.59 -7.38
C TYR A 257 11.82 3.50 -8.86
N MET A 258 10.78 4.22 -9.29
CA MET A 258 10.36 4.25 -10.69
C MET A 258 11.39 4.90 -11.61
N LEU A 259 12.08 5.95 -11.16
CA LEU A 259 13.19 6.56 -11.91
C LEU A 259 14.31 5.55 -12.14
N VAL A 260 14.69 4.78 -11.11
CA VAL A 260 15.70 3.72 -11.22
C VAL A 260 15.27 2.70 -12.28
N LEU A 261 14.04 2.20 -12.21
CA LEU A 261 13.53 1.25 -13.21
C LEU A 261 13.55 1.84 -14.63
N ASP A 262 13.07 3.07 -14.80
CA ASP A 262 13.04 3.76 -16.09
C ASP A 262 14.44 3.92 -16.70
N ILE A 263 15.47 4.13 -15.88
CA ILE A 263 16.86 4.23 -16.32
C ILE A 263 17.31 2.87 -16.88
N PHE A 264 17.12 1.77 -16.13
CA PHE A 264 17.48 0.44 -16.60
C PHE A 264 16.73 0.01 -17.86
N LEU A 265 15.41 0.22 -17.90
CA LEU A 265 14.59 -0.11 -19.07
C LEU A 265 15.03 0.69 -20.30
N SER A 266 15.34 1.99 -20.15
CA SER A 266 15.87 2.80 -21.25
C SER A 266 17.25 2.38 -21.73
N ARG A 267 17.96 1.56 -20.95
CA ARG A 267 19.23 0.93 -21.31
C ARG A 267 19.04 -0.47 -21.89
N GLY A 268 17.82 -0.89 -22.22
CA GLY A 268 17.56 -2.19 -22.85
C GLY A 268 17.45 -3.37 -21.89
N TYR A 269 17.49 -3.14 -20.57
CA TYR A 269 17.15 -4.20 -19.61
C TYR A 269 15.68 -4.56 -19.72
N LYS A 270 15.37 -5.85 -19.61
CA LYS A 270 14.00 -6.37 -19.60
C LYS A 270 13.67 -7.00 -18.25
N VAL A 271 12.44 -6.80 -17.78
CA VAL A 271 11.94 -7.47 -16.57
C VAL A 271 11.67 -8.94 -16.89
N THR A 272 12.47 -9.86 -16.35
CA THR A 272 12.30 -11.31 -16.53
C THR A 272 11.48 -11.93 -15.42
N ARG A 273 11.65 -11.44 -14.18
CA ARG A 273 10.98 -12.00 -13.02
C ARG A 273 10.46 -10.91 -12.08
N ARG A 274 9.23 -11.12 -11.59
CA ARG A 274 8.58 -10.25 -10.60
C ARG A 274 8.30 -11.05 -9.33
N ARG A 275 8.96 -10.70 -8.23
CA ARG A 275 8.67 -11.21 -6.88
C ARG A 275 8.20 -10.04 -6.00
N ALA A 276 7.65 -10.35 -4.83
CA ALA A 276 7.25 -9.30 -3.89
C ALA A 276 8.45 -8.41 -3.55
N ARG A 277 8.38 -7.12 -3.92
CA ARG A 277 9.42 -6.11 -3.70
C ARG A 277 10.77 -6.36 -4.39
N VAL A 278 10.85 -7.30 -5.33
CA VAL A 278 12.08 -7.60 -6.07
C VAL A 278 11.75 -7.77 -7.55
N LEU A 279 12.41 -7.00 -8.40
CA LEU A 279 12.37 -7.14 -9.86
C LEU A 279 13.73 -7.59 -10.37
N GLU A 280 13.73 -8.64 -11.18
CA GLU A 280 14.92 -9.11 -11.88
C GLU A 280 14.94 -8.50 -13.29
N LEU A 281 16.02 -7.80 -13.58
CA LEU A 281 16.27 -7.12 -14.85
C LEU A 281 17.44 -7.79 -15.56
N VAL A 282 17.26 -8.15 -16.84
CA VAL A 282 18.31 -8.83 -17.63
C VAL A 282 18.61 -8.06 -18.91
N ARG A 283 19.90 -7.94 -19.22
CA ARG A 283 20.43 -7.46 -20.50
C ARG A 283 21.77 -8.13 -20.77
N ASP A 284 21.98 -8.65 -21.98
CA ASP A 284 23.27 -9.18 -22.44
C ASP A 284 23.91 -10.18 -21.45
N GLY A 285 23.10 -11.03 -20.80
CA GLY A 285 23.54 -11.99 -19.77
C GLY A 285 23.75 -11.40 -18.38
N ILE A 286 23.76 -10.07 -18.23
CA ILE A 286 23.88 -9.36 -16.95
C ILE A 286 22.51 -9.32 -16.27
N THR A 287 22.47 -9.74 -15.00
CA THR A 287 21.25 -9.78 -14.19
C THR A 287 21.33 -8.83 -13.00
N ILE A 288 20.36 -7.93 -12.88
CA ILE A 288 20.28 -6.93 -11.81
C ILE A 288 18.96 -7.09 -11.05
N ASN A 289 19.07 -7.29 -9.74
CA ASN A 289 17.93 -7.30 -8.85
C ASN A 289 17.68 -5.89 -8.31
N VAL A 290 16.53 -5.31 -8.66
CA VAL A 290 16.02 -4.06 -8.09
C VAL A 290 15.10 -4.39 -6.93
N ILE A 291 15.51 -4.02 -5.72
CA ILE A 291 14.87 -4.40 -4.47
C ILE A 291 14.27 -3.13 -3.84
N PHE A 292 13.00 -3.18 -3.41
CA PHE A 292 12.29 -2.03 -2.83
C PHE A 292 11.96 -2.28 -1.35
N ASN A 293 12.46 -1.42 -0.45
CA ASN A 293 12.11 -1.43 0.98
C ASN A 293 12.13 -2.85 1.61
N LYS A 294 13.26 -3.55 1.45
CA LYS A 294 13.49 -4.92 1.92
C LYS A 294 14.96 -5.07 2.34
N PRO A 295 15.28 -5.83 3.40
CA PRO A 295 16.66 -6.15 3.73
C PRO A 295 17.32 -6.98 2.61
N LEU A 296 18.64 -6.86 2.47
CA LEU A 296 19.42 -7.63 1.50
C LEU A 296 19.98 -8.91 2.14
N GLU A 297 20.35 -9.86 1.28
CA GLU A 297 20.86 -11.17 1.71
C GLU A 297 22.30 -11.07 2.23
N ASN A 298 23.10 -10.17 1.67
CA ASN A 298 24.50 -9.92 2.01
C ASN A 298 24.71 -9.01 3.24
N SER A 299 23.78 -9.01 4.20
CA SER A 299 23.96 -8.30 5.47
C SER A 299 25.06 -8.95 6.31
N ASN A 300 25.91 -8.14 6.93
CA ASN A 300 26.88 -8.60 7.93
C ASN A 300 26.23 -8.99 9.27
N ILE A 301 24.94 -8.68 9.48
CA ILE A 301 24.17 -9.12 10.66
C ILE A 301 23.67 -10.56 10.44
N ARG A 302 24.39 -11.51 11.04
CA ARG A 302 24.08 -12.95 10.96
C ARG A 302 23.04 -13.41 11.97
N ALA A 303 23.20 -13.06 13.25
CA ALA A 303 22.34 -13.49 14.35
C ALA A 303 22.21 -12.38 15.42
N VAL A 304 21.11 -12.38 16.17
CA VAL A 304 20.93 -11.57 17.39
C VAL A 304 20.72 -12.55 18.53
N ASP A 305 21.64 -12.60 19.49
CA ASP A 305 21.65 -13.61 20.57
C ASP A 305 21.41 -15.03 20.02
N SER A 306 22.17 -15.40 18.98
CA SER A 306 22.06 -16.67 18.24
C SER A 306 20.75 -16.90 17.48
N ASN A 307 19.87 -15.89 17.39
CA ASN A 307 18.61 -15.97 16.65
C ASN A 307 18.72 -15.33 15.25
N GLU A 308 18.72 -16.16 14.21
CA GLU A 308 18.81 -15.72 12.81
C GLU A 308 17.49 -15.06 12.31
N ASP A 309 16.33 -15.52 12.79
CA ASP A 309 15.04 -14.92 12.42
C ASP A 309 14.89 -13.50 12.98
N LEU A 310 15.42 -13.27 14.18
CA LEU A 310 15.49 -11.95 14.79
C LEU A 310 16.48 -11.06 14.06
N ALA A 311 17.62 -11.60 13.62
CA ALA A 311 18.59 -10.87 12.79
C ALA A 311 17.93 -10.30 11.53
N ILE A 312 17.14 -11.08 10.79
CA ILE A 312 16.43 -10.60 9.60
C ILE A 312 15.49 -9.42 9.91
N LYS A 313 14.90 -9.39 11.10
CA LYS A 313 13.97 -8.32 11.51
C LYS A 313 14.68 -7.00 11.85
N VAL A 314 15.91 -7.06 12.39
CA VAL A 314 16.69 -5.87 12.79
C VAL A 314 17.53 -5.29 11.65
N ARG A 315 17.82 -6.07 10.60
CA ARG A 315 18.55 -5.61 9.40
C ARG A 315 17.99 -4.31 8.83
N GLY A 316 18.91 -3.46 8.37
CA GLY A 316 18.60 -2.20 7.70
C GLY A 316 17.69 -2.41 6.48
N ARG A 317 16.87 -1.42 6.11
CA ARG A 317 16.00 -1.53 4.94
C ARG A 317 16.20 -0.30 4.06
N PRO A 318 17.14 -0.35 3.10
CA PRO A 318 17.25 0.69 2.11
C PRO A 318 15.93 0.86 1.34
N ASP A 319 15.61 2.09 0.93
CA ASP A 319 14.38 2.36 0.21
C ASP A 319 14.42 1.71 -1.18
N VAL A 320 15.58 1.78 -1.84
CA VAL A 320 15.88 1.04 -3.07
C VAL A 320 17.27 0.41 -2.96
N SER A 321 17.44 -0.77 -3.53
CA SER A 321 18.76 -1.38 -3.71
C SER A 321 18.89 -2.02 -5.08
N LEU A 322 20.12 -2.03 -5.58
CA LEU A 322 20.50 -2.69 -6.83
C LEU A 322 21.58 -3.70 -6.51
N VAL A 323 21.36 -4.95 -6.90
CA VAL A 323 22.30 -6.05 -6.66
C VAL A 323 22.57 -6.76 -7.98
N ASN A 324 23.81 -6.72 -8.44
CA ASN A 324 24.27 -7.47 -9.62
C ASN A 324 25.02 -8.74 -9.15
N GLY A 325 24.28 -9.82 -8.88
CA GLY A 325 24.84 -11.04 -8.27
C GLY A 325 25.66 -10.72 -7.01
N ASN A 326 26.89 -11.21 -6.96
CA ASN A 326 27.85 -10.91 -5.88
C ASN A 326 28.83 -9.77 -6.22
N SER A 327 28.66 -9.10 -7.37
CA SER A 327 29.68 -8.21 -7.92
C SER A 327 29.55 -6.76 -7.45
N LYS A 328 28.34 -6.20 -7.49
CA LYS A 328 28.07 -4.81 -7.12
C LYS A 328 26.76 -4.68 -6.36
N THR A 329 26.79 -3.94 -5.26
CA THR A 329 25.64 -3.57 -4.45
C THR A 329 25.55 -2.05 -4.34
N ILE A 330 24.38 -1.50 -4.66
CA ILE A 330 24.06 -0.07 -4.53
C ILE A 330 22.89 0.05 -3.57
N VAL A 331 23.00 0.94 -2.59
CA VAL A 331 21.93 1.26 -1.64
C VAL A 331 21.48 2.72 -1.82
N ILE A 332 20.17 2.93 -1.86
CA ILE A 332 19.57 4.25 -2.05
C ILE A 332 18.60 4.53 -0.89
N GLU A 333 18.79 5.67 -0.23
CA GLU A 333 17.88 6.19 0.80
C GLU A 333 17.24 7.48 0.31
N CYS A 334 15.94 7.62 0.57
CA CYS A 334 15.13 8.76 0.21
C CYS A 334 14.78 9.58 1.46
N LYS A 335 15.08 10.88 1.46
CA LYS A 335 14.64 11.81 2.50
C LYS A 335 13.72 12.87 1.91
N PHE A 336 12.41 12.73 2.15
CA PHE A 336 11.43 13.75 1.78
C PHE A 336 11.34 14.86 2.84
N SER A 337 12.44 15.61 3.00
CA SER A 337 12.58 16.72 3.95
C SER A 337 13.46 17.81 3.35
N GLU A 338 13.42 19.02 3.92
CA GLU A 338 14.36 20.10 3.64
C GLU A 338 15.21 20.48 4.86
N LEU A 339 15.01 19.81 6.00
CA LEU A 339 15.72 20.13 7.23
C LEU A 339 17.14 19.56 7.18
N PRO A 340 18.20 20.38 7.34
CA PRO A 340 19.58 19.92 7.35
C PRO A 340 19.82 18.69 8.25
N THR A 341 19.35 18.73 9.49
CA THR A 341 19.50 17.63 10.45
C THR A 341 18.95 16.29 9.94
N TYR A 342 17.82 16.32 9.22
CA TYR A 342 17.24 15.10 8.63
C TYR A 342 18.03 14.59 7.43
N ILE A 343 18.66 15.48 6.66
CA ILE A 343 19.50 15.13 5.52
C ILE A 343 20.86 14.61 6.01
N THR A 344 21.45 15.26 7.02
CA THR A 344 22.66 14.81 7.73
C THR A 344 22.45 13.38 8.29
N ALA A 345 21.36 13.15 9.01
CA ALA A 345 21.01 11.81 9.49
C ALA A 345 20.79 10.80 8.34
N GLY A 346 20.25 11.25 7.21
CA GLY A 346 20.13 10.45 6.00
C GLY A 346 21.48 10.00 5.44
N ARG A 347 22.47 10.90 5.40
CA ARG A 347 23.84 10.61 4.94
C ARG A 347 24.46 9.50 5.79
N TYR A 348 24.41 9.61 7.11
CA TYR A 348 24.94 8.58 8.00
C TYR A 348 24.18 7.26 7.91
N LYS A 349 22.86 7.30 7.69
CA LYS A 349 22.06 6.09 7.47
C LYS A 349 22.47 5.36 6.19
N VAL A 350 22.77 6.07 5.11
CA VAL A 350 23.29 5.46 3.89
C VAL A 350 24.65 4.83 4.14
N MET A 351 25.55 5.51 4.86
CA MET A 351 26.85 4.94 5.24
C MET A 351 26.70 3.66 6.08
N ALA A 352 25.75 3.64 7.03
CA ALA A 352 25.45 2.44 7.81
C ALA A 352 24.95 1.29 6.92
N TYR A 353 24.09 1.56 5.93
CA TYR A 353 23.71 0.54 4.95
C TYR A 353 24.86 0.08 4.08
N MET A 354 25.74 0.98 3.65
CA MET A 354 26.93 0.60 2.90
C MET A 354 27.85 -0.31 3.70
N TYR A 355 27.98 -0.06 5.00
CA TYR A 355 28.73 -0.94 5.90
C TYR A 355 28.03 -2.27 6.11
N GLU A 356 26.74 -2.26 6.48
CA GLU A 356 25.95 -3.47 6.76
C GLU A 356 25.93 -4.42 5.57
N TYR A 357 25.72 -3.88 4.37
CA TYR A 357 25.53 -4.66 3.14
C TYR A 357 26.77 -4.73 2.26
N ASN A 358 27.93 -4.28 2.78
CA ASN A 358 29.16 -4.20 2.00
C ASN A 358 28.96 -3.50 0.64
N ALA A 359 28.13 -2.46 0.58
CA ALA A 359 27.72 -1.83 -0.67
C ALA A 359 28.86 -0.98 -1.26
N ASP A 360 29.07 -1.09 -2.57
CA ASP A 360 30.05 -0.33 -3.32
C ASP A 360 29.68 1.14 -3.46
N LEU A 361 28.37 1.41 -3.46
CA LEU A 361 27.82 2.75 -3.58
C LEU A 361 26.62 3.00 -2.66
N GLY A 362 26.65 4.15 -2.02
CA GLY A 362 25.49 4.76 -1.37
C GLY A 362 24.95 5.95 -2.16
N ILE A 363 23.64 6.11 -2.21
CA ILE A 363 22.98 7.28 -2.80
C ILE A 363 21.95 7.83 -1.80
N LEU A 364 22.10 9.08 -1.39
CA LEU A 364 21.12 9.83 -0.63
C LEU A 364 20.34 10.76 -1.56
N VAL A 365 19.03 10.58 -1.63
CA VAL A 365 18.15 11.36 -2.50
C VAL A 365 17.22 12.25 -1.67
N PHE A 366 17.16 13.54 -1.99
CA PHE A 366 16.29 14.49 -1.27
C PHE A 366 15.88 15.70 -2.15
N PRO A 367 14.75 16.37 -1.84
CA PRO A 367 14.17 17.38 -2.74
C PRO A 367 14.73 18.78 -2.57
N GLY A 368 15.41 19.09 -1.48
CA GLY A 368 15.90 20.44 -1.21
C GLY A 368 16.55 20.57 0.16
N LEU A 369 17.17 21.71 0.41
CA LEU A 369 17.75 22.04 1.70
C LEU A 369 17.35 23.45 2.14
N ASN A 370 16.88 23.59 3.38
CA ASN A 370 16.61 24.87 4.01
C ASN A 370 17.86 25.32 4.79
N THR A 371 18.71 26.09 4.11
CA THR A 371 19.99 26.57 4.64
C THR A 371 19.87 27.54 5.83
N LYS A 372 18.66 27.99 6.18
CA LYS A 372 18.41 28.88 7.33
C LYS A 372 18.24 28.13 8.66
N ARG A 373 18.11 26.79 8.64
CA ARG A 373 17.83 25.97 9.83
C ARG A 373 19.01 25.05 10.16
N ILE A 374 20.12 25.67 10.54
CA ILE A 374 21.35 24.99 10.93
C ILE A 374 21.38 24.93 12.45
N TYR A 375 21.50 23.74 13.03
CA TYR A 375 21.56 23.58 14.49
C TYR A 375 22.98 23.30 15.00
N ASP A 376 23.79 22.59 14.22
CA ASP A 376 25.13 22.15 14.61
C ASP A 376 26.15 22.25 13.47
N GLU A 377 27.37 21.79 13.74
CA GLU A 377 28.47 21.78 12.76
C GLU A 377 28.26 20.77 11.63
N GLU A 378 27.59 19.66 11.89
CA GLU A 378 27.31 18.66 10.87
C GLU A 378 26.31 19.20 9.85
N ASP A 379 25.31 19.95 10.31
CA ASP A 379 24.38 20.68 9.47
C ASP A 379 25.08 21.74 8.61
N ARG A 380 26.09 22.44 9.16
CA ARG A 380 26.93 23.37 8.38
C ARG A 380 27.69 22.64 7.26
N ALA A 381 28.25 21.47 7.55
CA ALA A 381 28.91 20.65 6.52
C ALA A 381 27.93 20.19 5.44
N THR A 382 26.72 19.77 5.82
CA THR A 382 25.64 19.40 4.88
C THR A 382 25.23 20.58 3.99
N VAL A 383 25.18 21.79 4.53
CA VAL A 383 24.91 23.01 3.73
C VAL A 383 26.04 23.28 2.73
N ARG A 384 27.32 23.13 3.11
CA ARG A 384 28.44 23.28 2.18
C ARG A 384 28.39 22.24 1.05
N LEU A 385 28.06 20.99 1.37
CA LEU A 385 27.85 19.94 0.35
C LEU A 385 26.72 20.32 -0.60
N TRP A 386 25.63 20.89 -0.09
CA TRP A 386 24.52 21.38 -0.91
C TRP A 386 24.92 22.51 -1.85
N ASP A 387 25.82 23.41 -1.43
CA ASP A 387 26.34 24.47 -2.30
C ASP A 387 27.12 23.91 -3.49
N LEU A 388 27.86 22.81 -3.30
CA LEU A 388 28.56 22.10 -4.39
C LEU A 388 27.58 21.47 -5.40
N MET A 389 26.38 21.09 -4.96
CA MET A 389 25.35 20.46 -5.82
C MET A 389 24.64 21.45 -6.75
N LYS A 390 24.84 22.77 -6.62
CA LYS A 390 24.06 23.78 -7.35
C LYS A 390 24.12 23.64 -8.87
N ASN A 391 25.25 23.19 -9.41
CA ASN A 391 25.48 23.11 -10.85
C ASN A 391 25.10 21.74 -11.44
N SER A 392 25.58 20.66 -10.83
CA SER A 392 25.41 19.27 -11.29
C SER A 392 24.16 18.57 -10.75
N GLY A 393 23.53 19.12 -9.71
CA GLY A 393 22.43 18.48 -8.99
C GLY A 393 22.85 17.31 -8.10
N HIS A 394 24.15 17.01 -7.99
CA HIS A 394 24.69 15.95 -7.14
C HIS A 394 26.11 16.28 -6.65
N VAL A 395 26.55 15.64 -5.56
CA VAL A 395 27.93 15.74 -5.06
C VAL A 395 28.42 14.35 -4.67
N GLU A 396 29.68 14.06 -4.99
CA GLU A 396 30.38 12.82 -4.65
C GLU A 396 31.16 12.99 -3.34
N ILE A 397 31.13 11.96 -2.50
CA ILE A 397 31.98 11.80 -1.32
C ILE A 397 32.72 10.48 -1.48
N THR A 398 34.05 10.53 -1.56
CA THR A 398 34.92 9.35 -1.62
C THR A 398 35.29 8.93 -0.20
N LEU A 399 35.12 7.65 0.12
CA LEU A 399 35.49 7.06 1.40
C LEU A 399 36.92 6.50 1.32
N ASP A 400 37.59 6.34 2.46
CA ASP A 400 38.99 5.85 2.53
C ASP A 400 39.20 4.48 1.88
N ASN A 401 38.16 3.64 1.88
CA ASN A 401 38.18 2.33 1.23
C ASN A 401 37.89 2.39 -0.28
N GLY A 402 37.90 3.58 -0.89
CA GLY A 402 37.64 3.82 -2.31
C GLY A 402 36.17 3.77 -2.72
N ARG A 403 35.25 3.44 -1.80
CA ARG A 403 33.81 3.43 -2.07
C ARG A 403 33.27 4.86 -2.15
N LYS A 404 32.13 5.01 -2.78
CA LYS A 404 31.54 6.34 -3.04
C LYS A 404 30.18 6.48 -2.38
N LEU A 405 29.87 7.70 -1.97
CA LEU A 405 28.57 8.13 -1.50
C LEU A 405 28.15 9.35 -2.32
N PHE A 406 26.99 9.30 -2.96
CA PHE A 406 26.42 10.44 -3.67
C PHE A 406 25.26 11.04 -2.91
N MET A 407 25.22 12.37 -2.88
CA MET A 407 24.03 13.12 -2.51
C MET A 407 23.41 13.67 -3.80
N VAL A 408 22.10 13.45 -4.00
CA VAL A 408 21.42 13.76 -5.27
C VAL A 408 20.13 14.54 -5.01
N LYS A 409 19.99 15.68 -5.69
CA LYS A 409 18.79 16.51 -5.62
C LYS A 409 17.73 16.01 -6.59
N ILE A 410 16.66 15.43 -6.07
CA ILE A 410 15.46 15.07 -6.84
C ILE A 410 14.28 15.83 -6.25
N ASP A 411 13.91 16.95 -6.88
CA ASP A 411 12.83 17.83 -6.41
C ASP A 411 11.58 17.69 -7.29
N PRO A 412 10.53 16.99 -6.82
CA PRO A 412 9.28 16.86 -7.56
C PRO A 412 8.54 18.18 -7.79
N GLY A 413 8.92 19.26 -7.10
CA GLY A 413 8.28 20.57 -7.18
C GLY A 413 9.15 21.65 -7.83
N GLU A 414 10.22 21.29 -8.54
CA GLU A 414 11.06 22.25 -9.24
C GLU A 414 10.38 22.90 -10.47
N SER A 415 9.34 22.27 -11.02
CA SER A 415 8.51 22.79 -12.11
C SER A 415 7.05 22.35 -11.95
N ASP A 416 6.11 23.09 -12.54
CA ASP A 416 4.70 22.68 -12.67
C ASP A 416 4.50 21.64 -13.79
N ASP A 417 5.41 21.59 -14.75
CA ASP A 417 5.44 20.54 -15.78
C ASP A 417 6.01 19.23 -15.21
N ILE A 418 5.13 18.26 -14.99
CA ILE A 418 5.45 16.95 -14.41
C ILE A 418 6.40 16.12 -15.27
N TYR A 419 6.39 16.29 -16.60
CA TYR A 419 7.26 15.55 -17.50
C TYR A 419 8.68 16.10 -17.41
N LYS A 420 8.82 17.43 -17.46
CA LYS A 420 10.10 18.10 -17.21
C LYS A 420 10.70 17.72 -15.85
N VAL A 421 9.89 17.68 -14.79
CA VAL A 421 10.33 17.23 -13.44
C VAL A 421 10.88 15.80 -13.50
N ARG A 422 10.16 14.87 -14.15
CA ARG A 422 10.59 13.48 -14.28
C ARG A 422 11.90 13.38 -15.06
N ASP A 423 12.03 14.10 -16.17
CA ASP A 423 13.20 14.03 -17.05
C ASP A 423 14.45 14.60 -16.38
N VAL A 424 14.33 15.74 -15.69
CA VAL A 424 15.46 16.33 -14.93
C VAL A 424 15.88 15.42 -13.78
N ALA A 425 14.92 14.88 -13.03
CA ALA A 425 15.21 13.92 -11.96
C ALA A 425 15.87 12.64 -12.49
N LYS A 426 15.39 12.12 -13.63
CA LYS A 426 15.96 10.96 -14.31
C LYS A 426 17.39 11.25 -14.76
N GLY A 427 17.64 12.42 -15.35
CA GLY A 427 18.99 12.85 -15.78
C GLY A 427 19.98 12.83 -14.63
N ARG A 428 19.68 13.53 -13.53
CA ARG A 428 20.58 13.60 -12.36
C ARG A 428 20.89 12.22 -11.76
N LEU A 429 19.88 11.35 -11.67
CA LEU A 429 20.09 10.00 -11.14
C LEU A 429 20.84 9.09 -12.12
N LYS A 430 20.59 9.27 -13.42
CA LYS A 430 21.31 8.57 -14.49
C LYS A 430 22.79 8.94 -14.46
N ASP A 431 23.15 10.22 -14.35
CA ASP A 431 24.55 10.67 -14.31
C ASP A 431 25.33 9.95 -13.21
N VAL A 432 24.74 9.83 -12.01
CA VAL A 432 25.33 9.12 -10.87
C VAL A 432 25.45 7.62 -11.12
N LEU A 433 24.42 7.00 -11.69
CA LEU A 433 24.44 5.57 -11.98
C LEU A 433 25.43 5.23 -13.13
N ASP A 434 25.59 6.14 -14.11
CA ASP A 434 26.41 5.97 -15.31
C ASP A 434 27.90 5.92 -15.00
N LEU A 435 28.36 6.75 -14.05
CA LEU A 435 29.72 6.71 -13.51
C LEU A 435 30.10 5.31 -12.99
N ILE A 436 29.11 4.55 -12.50
CA ILE A 436 29.32 3.20 -11.97
C ILE A 436 29.41 2.17 -13.08
N PHE A 437 28.60 2.32 -14.14
CA PHE A 437 28.59 1.39 -15.27
C PHE A 437 29.89 1.48 -16.07
N GLN A 438 30.43 2.70 -16.24
CA GLN A 438 31.71 2.92 -16.92
C GLN A 438 32.88 2.27 -16.16
N MET A 439 32.92 2.37 -14.83
CA MET A 439 33.93 1.67 -14.00
C MET A 439 33.87 0.13 -14.07
N THR A 440 32.83 -0.45 -14.68
CA THR A 440 32.72 -1.92 -14.89
C THR A 440 33.21 -2.38 -16.25
N ASN A 441 33.23 -1.50 -17.25
CA ASN A 441 33.72 -1.84 -18.59
C ASN A 441 35.24 -1.66 -18.73
N ASP A 442 35.89 -0.87 -17.86
CA ASP A 442 37.35 -0.69 -17.88
C ASP A 442 38.13 -1.86 -17.22
N LYS A 443 37.45 -2.95 -16.86
CA LYS A 443 38.06 -4.17 -16.28
C LYS A 443 37.80 -5.45 -17.09
N SER A 444 37.26 -5.33 -18.31
CA SER A 444 37.11 -6.46 -19.24
C SER A 444 38.24 -6.50 -20.26
#